data_AF-A0A7V3A180-F1
#
_entry.id   AF-A0A7V3A180-F1
#
_cell.length_a   1.000
_cell.length_b   1.000
_cell.length_c   1.000
_cell.angle_alpha   90.00
_cell.angle_beta   90.00
_cell.angle_gamma   90.00
#
_symmetry.space_group_name_H-M   'P 1'
#
loop_
_entity.id
_entity.type
_entity.pdbx_description
1 polymer ?
#
loop_
_entity_poly.entity_id
_entity_poly.type
_entity_poly.pdbx_seq_one_letter_code
_entity_poly.pdbx_strand_id
1 'polypeptide(L)'
;MLAQVLEAYELLDDAHITGKKVAEILSERGVKDLEVKTIRGDKGSTDFIRIRIPGIEGKTVRRTGNSPSPTLGIIGRLGGIGARPERIGLVSDADGAVAALACALKLADMRKRGDLLRGDVIIATHICPNAPTQPHEPVPFMGSPVDMKVMNEQEVSPEMDAILSIDTTKGNRVINYRGFAISPTVKDGYILRVSEDLLDIMEWSTGDVPKVFPITMQDITPYGNGLFHLNSILQPATATHAPVVGVAITAVRPVPGCATGASREWDIEEAARFCLEVAKAFGEGKCSFYDPEEFQRILSLYGSMEILKTLGKG
;
A
#
# COMPACT_ATOMS: atom_id res chain seq x y z
N MET A 1 -13.34 11.64 1.01
CA MET A 1 -12.82 10.27 0.85
C MET A 1 -13.72 9.28 1.59
N LEU A 2 -14.30 9.65 2.73
CA LEU A 2 -15.16 8.78 3.54
C LEU A 2 -16.22 7.97 2.76
N ALA A 3 -16.95 8.57 1.83
CA ALA A 3 -17.96 7.87 1.03
C ALA A 3 -17.34 6.70 0.23
N GLN A 4 -16.16 6.90 -0.38
CA GLN A 4 -15.46 5.85 -1.11
C GLN A 4 -14.89 4.76 -0.19
N VAL A 5 -14.50 5.11 1.04
CA VAL A 5 -14.09 4.13 2.05
C VAL A 5 -15.26 3.24 2.45
N LEU A 6 -16.41 3.83 2.78
CA LEU A 6 -17.62 3.06 3.12
C LEU A 6 -18.04 2.15 1.98
N GLU A 7 -18.00 2.66 0.74
CA GLU A 7 -18.34 1.85 -0.43
C GLU A 7 -17.35 0.69 -0.66
N ALA A 8 -16.04 0.94 -0.55
CA ALA A 8 -15.03 -0.10 -0.66
C ALA A 8 -15.14 -1.14 0.47
N TYR A 9 -15.48 -0.69 1.69
CA TYR A 9 -15.70 -1.56 2.85
C TYR A 9 -16.87 -2.51 2.61
N GLU A 10 -18.05 -1.97 2.26
CA GLU A 10 -19.25 -2.76 2.00
C GLU A 10 -19.07 -3.71 0.80
N LEU A 11 -18.33 -3.29 -0.22
CA LEU A 11 -18.00 -4.14 -1.36
C LEU A 11 -17.17 -5.36 -0.95
N LEU A 12 -16.20 -5.17 -0.06
CA LEU A 12 -15.29 -6.23 0.37
C LEU A 12 -15.90 -7.14 1.45
N ASP A 13 -16.93 -6.68 2.18
CA ASP A 13 -17.64 -7.50 3.17
C ASP A 13 -18.65 -8.47 2.53
N ASP A 14 -18.22 -9.19 1.50
CA ASP A 14 -18.98 -10.24 0.81
C ASP A 14 -18.15 -11.54 0.79
N ALA A 15 -18.72 -12.65 1.27
CA ALA A 15 -18.08 -13.96 1.24
C ALA A 15 -17.80 -14.48 -0.18
N HIS A 16 -18.48 -13.93 -1.18
CA HIS A 16 -18.38 -14.27 -2.60
C HIS A 16 -17.73 -13.16 -3.43
N ILE A 17 -17.07 -12.19 -2.80
CA ILE A 17 -16.35 -11.15 -3.53
C ILE A 17 -15.19 -11.77 -4.33
N THR A 18 -14.95 -11.22 -5.52
CA THR A 18 -13.85 -11.62 -6.42
C THR A 18 -13.20 -10.37 -6.99
N GLY A 19 -11.98 -10.49 -7.49
CA GLY A 19 -11.32 -9.38 -8.18
C GLY A 19 -12.12 -8.88 -9.39
N LYS A 20 -12.88 -9.77 -10.05
CA LYS A 20 -13.76 -9.41 -11.17
C LYS A 20 -14.90 -8.48 -10.76
N LYS A 21 -15.62 -8.79 -9.68
CA LYS A 21 -16.69 -7.92 -9.14
C LYS A 21 -16.15 -6.52 -8.78
N VAL A 22 -14.95 -6.46 -8.18
CA VAL A 22 -14.29 -5.18 -7.88
C VAL A 22 -13.96 -4.41 -9.16
N ALA A 23 -13.41 -5.09 -10.17
CA ALA A 23 -13.08 -4.49 -11.46
C ALA A 23 -14.33 -4.01 -12.23
N GLU A 24 -15.46 -4.72 -12.14
CA GLU A 24 -16.74 -4.32 -12.74
C GLU A 24 -17.19 -2.96 -12.21
N ILE A 25 -17.19 -2.75 -10.89
CA ILE A 25 -17.57 -1.48 -10.26
C ILE A 25 -16.66 -0.32 -10.71
N LEU A 26 -15.34 -0.56 -10.79
CA LEU A 26 -14.40 0.44 -11.28
C LEU A 26 -14.58 0.74 -12.77
N SER A 27 -14.92 -0.29 -13.56
CA SER A 27 -15.19 -0.14 -14.99
C SER A 27 -16.44 0.71 -15.23
N GLU A 28 -17.51 0.51 -14.46
CA GLU A 28 -18.73 1.33 -14.48
C GLU A 28 -18.46 2.81 -14.13
N ARG A 29 -17.42 3.06 -13.33
CA ARG A 29 -16.92 4.41 -13.01
C ARG A 29 -15.99 4.99 -14.08
N GLY A 30 -15.75 4.27 -15.17
CA GLY A 30 -14.99 4.73 -16.33
C GLY A 30 -13.50 4.43 -16.25
N VAL A 31 -13.04 3.58 -15.32
CA VAL A 31 -11.68 3.08 -15.31
C VAL A 31 -11.50 2.06 -16.43
N LYS A 32 -10.49 2.23 -17.27
CA LYS A 32 -10.29 1.41 -18.48
C LYS A 32 -9.12 0.44 -18.38
N ASP A 33 -8.10 0.79 -17.60
CA ASP A 33 -6.89 0.00 -17.42
C ASP A 33 -6.99 -0.72 -16.08
N LEU A 34 -7.51 -1.95 -16.14
CA LEU A 34 -7.78 -2.85 -15.03
C LEU A 34 -7.27 -4.24 -15.40
N GLU A 35 -6.45 -4.81 -14.54
CA GLU A 35 -5.98 -6.18 -14.65
C GLU A 35 -6.42 -6.95 -13.42
N VAL A 36 -7.07 -8.10 -13.64
CA VAL A 36 -7.42 -9.05 -12.58
C VAL A 36 -6.76 -10.37 -12.90
N LYS A 37 -5.99 -10.91 -11.96
CA LYS A 37 -5.27 -12.16 -12.13
C LYS A 37 -5.43 -13.05 -10.90
N THR A 38 -6.08 -14.18 -11.09
CA THR A 38 -6.19 -15.22 -10.06
C THR A 38 -4.89 -15.99 -9.95
N ILE A 39 -4.30 -16.03 -8.76
CA ILE A 39 -3.15 -16.86 -8.44
C ILE A 39 -3.55 -17.92 -7.42
N ARG A 40 -3.12 -19.16 -7.66
CA ARG A 40 -3.36 -20.30 -6.78
C ARG A 40 -2.06 -20.66 -6.06
N GLY A 41 -2.11 -20.76 -4.74
CA GLY A 41 -1.06 -21.33 -3.92
C GLY A 41 -1.55 -22.57 -3.17
N ASP A 42 -0.71 -23.12 -2.30
CA ASP A 42 -0.98 -24.39 -1.62
C ASP A 42 -2.15 -24.30 -0.63
N LYS A 43 -2.43 -23.10 -0.11
CA LYS A 43 -3.45 -22.85 0.92
C LYS A 43 -4.74 -22.23 0.35
N GLY A 44 -4.85 -22.06 -0.96
CA GLY A 44 -6.04 -21.48 -1.59
C GLY A 44 -5.71 -20.66 -2.83
N SER A 45 -6.52 -19.64 -3.10
CA SER A 45 -6.29 -18.71 -4.21
C SER A 45 -6.65 -17.29 -3.82
N THR A 46 -6.12 -16.33 -4.56
CA THR A 46 -6.49 -14.92 -4.42
C THR A 46 -6.49 -14.25 -5.79
N ASP A 47 -7.36 -13.26 -5.96
CA ASP A 47 -7.38 -12.42 -7.15
C ASP A 47 -6.58 -11.15 -6.90
N PHE A 48 -5.44 -11.00 -7.58
CA PHE A 48 -4.73 -9.73 -7.62
C PHE A 48 -5.47 -8.79 -8.56
N ILE A 49 -5.61 -7.53 -8.14
CA ILE A 49 -6.17 -6.45 -8.93
C ILE A 49 -5.15 -5.33 -9.05
N ARG A 50 -4.89 -4.91 -10.30
CA ARG A 50 -4.06 -3.74 -10.62
C ARG A 50 -4.90 -2.76 -11.42
N ILE A 51 -4.89 -1.51 -10.98
CA ILE A 51 -5.75 -0.45 -11.48
C ILE A 51 -4.84 0.69 -11.87
N ARG A 52 -4.93 1.16 -13.12
CA ARG A 52 -4.23 2.38 -13.53
C ARG A 52 -5.21 3.50 -13.81
N ILE A 53 -4.98 4.63 -13.15
CA ILE A 53 -5.63 5.89 -13.46
C ILE A 53 -4.63 6.77 -14.22
N PRO A 54 -4.84 7.02 -15.53
CA PRO A 54 -3.88 7.77 -16.32
C PRO A 54 -3.93 9.27 -15.99
N GLY A 55 -2.76 9.89 -15.81
CA GLY A 55 -2.61 11.33 -15.70
C GLY A 55 -2.64 12.03 -17.06
N ILE A 56 -2.86 13.35 -17.07
CA ILE A 56 -2.85 14.14 -18.32
C ILE A 56 -1.45 14.30 -18.89
N GLU A 57 -0.41 14.15 -18.06
CA GLU A 57 1.00 14.27 -18.42
C GLU A 57 1.81 13.03 -18.02
N GLY A 58 1.11 11.95 -17.65
CA GLY A 58 1.71 10.68 -17.24
C GLY A 58 2.36 9.91 -18.39
N LYS A 59 3.11 8.88 -18.01
CA LYS A 59 3.88 8.03 -18.94
C LYS A 59 3.00 7.34 -19.98
N THR A 60 1.73 7.08 -19.66
CA THR A 60 0.80 6.39 -20.57
C THR A 60 0.22 7.27 -21.68
N VAL A 61 0.20 8.60 -21.52
CA VAL A 61 -0.47 9.52 -22.46
C VAL A 61 0.52 10.30 -23.33
N ARG A 62 1.74 10.56 -22.85
CA ARG A 62 2.73 11.35 -23.63
C ARG A 62 3.43 10.52 -24.71
N ARG A 63 3.47 11.07 -25.93
CA ARG A 63 4.16 10.49 -27.10
C ARG A 63 5.40 11.23 -27.59
N THR A 64 5.71 12.46 -27.13
CA THR A 64 6.86 13.23 -27.67
C THR A 64 7.39 14.32 -26.70
N GLY A 65 8.73 14.44 -26.62
CA GLY A 65 9.46 15.69 -26.33
C GLY A 65 9.77 16.07 -24.88
N ASN A 66 8.86 15.90 -23.93
CA ASN A 66 9.06 16.31 -22.52
C ASN A 66 9.13 15.10 -21.57
N SER A 67 9.89 15.23 -20.47
CA SER A 67 9.88 14.21 -19.41
C SER A 67 8.46 14.06 -18.84
N PRO A 68 7.91 12.83 -18.78
CA PRO A 68 6.57 12.60 -18.24
C PRO A 68 6.54 12.90 -16.73
N SER A 69 5.35 13.27 -16.23
CA SER A 69 5.09 13.34 -14.78
C SER A 69 5.30 11.94 -14.16
N PRO A 70 5.84 11.87 -12.93
CA PRO A 70 6.15 10.59 -12.31
C PRO A 70 4.86 9.83 -11.93
N THR A 71 4.97 8.51 -11.87
CA THR A 71 3.88 7.59 -11.56
C THR A 71 3.93 7.18 -10.10
N LEU A 72 2.87 7.43 -9.33
CA LEU A 72 2.78 6.95 -7.94
C LEU A 72 2.18 5.55 -7.90
N GLY A 73 2.79 4.65 -7.13
CA GLY A 73 2.20 3.39 -6.70
C GLY A 73 1.47 3.54 -5.36
N ILE A 74 0.25 3.03 -5.27
CA ILE A 74 -0.49 2.87 -4.01
C ILE A 74 -0.82 1.38 -3.85
N ILE A 75 -0.20 0.72 -2.87
CA ILE A 75 -0.40 -0.72 -2.64
C ILE A 75 -1.17 -0.91 -1.34
N GLY A 76 -2.30 -1.62 -1.40
CA GLY A 76 -2.98 -2.14 -0.20
C GLY A 76 -2.41 -3.51 0.15
N ARG A 77 -1.57 -3.57 1.18
CA ARG A 77 -0.97 -4.80 1.71
C ARG A 77 -1.86 -5.43 2.77
N LEU A 78 -1.94 -6.75 2.72
CA LEU A 78 -2.71 -7.60 3.63
C LEU A 78 -2.33 -9.07 3.43
N GLY A 79 -2.69 -9.94 4.37
CA GLY A 79 -2.77 -11.39 4.17
C GLY A 79 -4.09 -11.82 3.52
N GLY A 80 -5.21 -11.16 3.87
CA GLY A 80 -6.49 -11.38 3.22
C GLY A 80 -7.65 -10.58 3.82
N ILE A 81 -8.71 -10.39 3.03
CA ILE A 81 -9.86 -9.56 3.44
C ILE A 81 -10.86 -10.32 4.35
N GLY A 82 -10.73 -11.64 4.45
CA GLY A 82 -11.53 -12.46 5.36
C GLY A 82 -10.84 -13.77 5.72
N ALA A 83 -11.23 -14.37 6.85
CA ALA A 83 -10.76 -15.67 7.32
C ALA A 83 -11.94 -16.66 7.44
N ARG A 84 -12.81 -16.69 6.42
CA ARG A 84 -13.99 -17.56 6.39
C ARG A 84 -13.59 -19.03 6.13
N PRO A 85 -14.27 -20.01 6.73
CA PRO A 85 -15.45 -19.87 7.60
C PRO A 85 -15.14 -19.58 9.08
N GLU A 86 -13.87 -19.59 9.51
CA GLU A 86 -13.47 -19.47 10.92
C GLU A 86 -13.82 -18.11 11.54
N ARG A 87 -13.81 -17.04 10.73
CA ARG A 87 -14.24 -15.69 11.07
C ARG A 87 -15.21 -15.19 9.99
N ILE A 88 -16.43 -14.87 10.40
CA ILE A 88 -17.48 -14.36 9.51
C ILE A 88 -17.42 -12.84 9.49
N GLY A 89 -17.29 -12.28 8.29
CA GLY A 89 -17.22 -10.83 8.04
C GLY A 89 -15.83 -10.40 7.56
N LEU A 90 -15.72 -9.12 7.19
CA LEU A 90 -14.46 -8.47 6.88
C LEU A 90 -13.56 -8.44 8.12
N VAL A 91 -12.29 -8.80 7.95
CA VAL A 91 -11.30 -8.79 9.04
C VAL A 91 -10.51 -7.49 9.04
N SER A 92 -9.93 -7.12 10.19
CA SER A 92 -9.18 -5.88 10.32
C SER A 92 -8.02 -5.75 9.34
N ASP A 93 -7.41 -6.86 8.94
CA ASP A 93 -6.31 -6.89 7.98
C ASP A 93 -6.68 -6.29 6.62
N ALA A 94 -7.98 -6.24 6.29
CA ALA A 94 -8.50 -5.69 5.05
C ALA A 94 -8.33 -4.17 4.91
N ASP A 95 -8.04 -3.43 5.98
CA ASP A 95 -8.08 -1.95 5.98
C ASP A 95 -7.17 -1.33 4.91
N GLY A 96 -5.98 -1.92 4.67
CA GLY A 96 -5.07 -1.49 3.61
C GLY A 96 -5.67 -1.64 2.20
N ALA A 97 -6.34 -2.76 1.93
CA ALA A 97 -7.05 -2.98 0.67
C ALA A 97 -8.24 -2.01 0.50
N VAL A 98 -9.01 -1.78 1.58
CA VAL A 98 -10.12 -0.81 1.59
C VAL A 98 -9.59 0.59 1.24
N ALA A 99 -8.50 1.03 1.87
CA ALA A 99 -7.89 2.34 1.61
C ALA A 99 -7.41 2.48 0.14
N ALA A 100 -6.73 1.46 -0.38
CA ALA A 100 -6.24 1.45 -1.76
C ALA A 100 -7.40 1.51 -2.78
N LEU A 101 -8.44 0.69 -2.60
CA LEU A 101 -9.61 0.71 -3.48
C LEU A 101 -10.41 2.01 -3.35
N ALA A 102 -10.50 2.60 -2.15
CA ALA A 102 -11.12 3.90 -1.95
C ALA A 102 -10.38 5.01 -2.73
N CYS A 103 -9.04 4.96 -2.80
CA CYS A 103 -8.26 5.84 -3.67
C CYS A 103 -8.64 5.66 -5.15
N ALA A 104 -8.73 4.41 -5.62
CA ALA A 104 -9.12 4.13 -7.00
C ALA A 104 -10.53 4.64 -7.35
N LEU A 105 -11.52 4.38 -6.48
CA LEU A 105 -12.89 4.89 -6.63
C LEU A 105 -12.91 6.42 -6.67
N LYS A 106 -12.17 7.06 -5.77
CA LYS A 106 -12.13 8.52 -5.66
C LYS A 106 -11.47 9.17 -6.87
N LEU A 107 -10.37 8.60 -7.35
CA LEU A 107 -9.67 9.05 -8.55
C LEU A 107 -10.54 8.89 -9.80
N ALA A 108 -11.28 7.79 -9.92
CA ALA A 108 -12.25 7.59 -11.00
C ALA A 108 -13.36 8.67 -10.98
N ASP A 109 -13.93 8.94 -9.81
CA ASP A 109 -14.96 9.96 -9.64
C ASP A 109 -14.44 11.36 -9.96
N MET A 110 -13.24 11.71 -9.48
CA MET A 110 -12.58 12.97 -9.78
C MET A 110 -12.41 13.14 -11.29
N ARG A 111 -11.83 12.13 -11.95
CA ARG A 111 -11.64 12.13 -13.41
C ARG A 111 -12.96 12.34 -14.16
N LYS A 112 -14.01 11.61 -13.78
CA LYS A 112 -15.35 11.74 -14.39
C LYS A 112 -15.94 13.14 -14.23
N ARG A 113 -15.57 13.85 -13.15
CA ARG A 113 -16.00 15.22 -12.84
C ARG A 113 -15.07 16.30 -13.42
N GLY A 114 -13.99 15.92 -14.09
CA GLY A 114 -13.05 16.85 -14.73
C GLY A 114 -11.79 17.16 -13.91
N ASP A 115 -11.66 16.61 -12.70
CA ASP A 115 -10.46 16.74 -11.89
C ASP A 115 -9.43 15.68 -12.33
N LEU A 116 -8.43 16.11 -13.10
CA LEU A 116 -7.42 15.24 -13.71
C LEU A 116 -6.05 15.43 -13.04
N LEU A 117 -5.45 14.34 -12.58
CA LEU A 117 -4.08 14.35 -12.04
C LEU A 117 -3.06 14.52 -13.17
N ARG A 118 -1.91 15.14 -12.86
CA ARG A 118 -0.80 15.29 -13.81
C ARG A 118 -0.10 13.95 -14.09
N GLY A 119 0.31 13.23 -13.05
CA GLY A 119 0.95 11.92 -13.14
C GLY A 119 -0.02 10.74 -13.17
N ASP A 120 0.46 9.60 -13.63
CA ASP A 120 -0.29 8.33 -13.55
C ASP A 120 -0.33 7.83 -12.09
N VAL A 121 -1.40 7.12 -11.72
CA VAL A 121 -1.48 6.40 -10.44
C VAL A 121 -1.74 4.94 -10.71
N ILE A 122 -0.90 4.05 -10.16
CA ILE A 122 -1.10 2.61 -10.19
C ILE A 122 -1.51 2.16 -8.79
N ILE A 123 -2.71 1.61 -8.65
CA ILE A 123 -3.21 1.03 -7.41
C ILE A 123 -3.15 -0.50 -7.53
N ALA A 124 -2.65 -1.18 -6.52
CA ALA A 124 -2.63 -2.65 -6.47
C ALA A 124 -3.04 -3.19 -5.09
N THR A 125 -3.76 -4.31 -5.09
CA THR A 125 -4.13 -5.07 -3.89
C THR A 125 -4.54 -6.48 -4.33
N HIS A 126 -4.89 -7.36 -3.40
CA HIS A 126 -5.50 -8.65 -3.71
C HIS A 126 -6.77 -8.92 -2.90
N ILE A 127 -7.63 -9.77 -3.47
CA ILE A 127 -8.94 -10.11 -2.95
C ILE A 127 -8.92 -11.59 -2.54
N CYS A 128 -8.96 -11.84 -1.24
CA CYS A 128 -9.02 -13.19 -0.66
C CYS A 128 -10.03 -13.23 0.50
N PRO A 129 -11.29 -13.69 0.28
CA PRO A 129 -12.35 -13.68 1.29
C PRO A 129 -12.21 -14.76 2.38
N ASN A 130 -11.28 -15.70 2.20
CA ASN A 130 -11.09 -16.91 3.01
C ASN A 130 -9.59 -17.28 3.17
N ALA A 131 -8.78 -16.29 3.51
CA ALA A 131 -7.36 -16.48 3.78
C ALA A 131 -7.12 -17.25 5.09
N PRO A 132 -6.01 -18.01 5.18
CA PRO A 132 -5.64 -18.71 6.42
C PRO A 132 -5.20 -17.71 7.50
N THR A 133 -5.27 -18.10 8.78
CA THR A 133 -4.65 -17.35 9.89
C THR A 133 -3.25 -17.87 10.20
N GLN A 134 -2.37 -17.03 10.76
CA GLN A 134 -1.01 -17.38 11.14
C GLN A 134 -0.75 -17.09 12.64
N PRO A 135 -0.13 -18.03 13.39
CA PRO A 135 0.33 -17.76 14.75
C PRO A 135 1.35 -16.61 14.77
N HIS A 136 1.14 -15.63 15.65
CA HIS A 136 2.01 -14.46 15.80
C HIS A 136 1.77 -13.81 17.19
N GLU A 137 2.76 -13.07 17.71
CA GLU A 137 2.74 -12.37 19.01
C GLU A 137 2.81 -10.84 18.80
N PRO A 138 1.99 -10.02 19.47
CA PRO A 138 1.08 -10.31 20.58
C PRO A 138 -0.30 -10.88 20.19
N VAL A 139 -0.61 -10.91 18.90
CA VAL A 139 -1.90 -11.36 18.36
C VAL A 139 -1.70 -12.10 17.04
N PRO A 140 -2.57 -13.08 16.69
CA PRO A 140 -2.45 -13.81 15.44
C PRO A 140 -2.64 -12.88 14.24
N PHE A 141 -1.87 -13.14 13.19
CA PHE A 141 -1.91 -12.42 11.93
C PHE A 141 -2.80 -13.14 10.92
N MET A 142 -3.18 -12.43 9.86
CA MET A 142 -3.68 -13.07 8.65
C MET A 142 -2.48 -13.65 7.89
N GLY A 143 -2.61 -14.90 7.44
CA GLY A 143 -1.73 -15.45 6.42
C GLY A 143 -2.25 -15.08 5.03
N SER A 144 -1.47 -15.41 4.00
CA SER A 144 -1.87 -15.28 2.59
C SER A 144 -1.89 -16.64 1.90
N PRO A 145 -2.74 -16.86 0.88
CA PRO A 145 -2.71 -18.06 0.06
C PRO A 145 -1.41 -18.24 -0.75
N VAL A 146 -0.67 -17.16 -0.98
CA VAL A 146 0.56 -17.13 -1.78
C VAL A 146 1.72 -16.55 -0.96
N ASP A 147 2.95 -16.82 -1.38
CA ASP A 147 4.13 -16.26 -0.71
C ASP A 147 4.34 -14.77 -1.02
N MET A 148 5.22 -14.14 -0.25
CA MET A 148 5.52 -12.71 -0.37
C MET A 148 6.20 -12.36 -1.69
N LYS A 149 6.92 -13.29 -2.31
CA LYS A 149 7.56 -13.06 -3.61
C LYS A 149 6.50 -12.91 -4.70
N VAL A 150 5.51 -13.79 -4.72
CA VAL A 150 4.36 -13.71 -5.62
C VAL A 150 3.58 -12.42 -5.38
N MET A 151 3.32 -12.04 -4.12
CA MET A 151 2.65 -10.77 -3.80
C MET A 151 3.42 -9.59 -4.40
N ASN A 152 4.73 -9.52 -4.17
CA ASN A 152 5.59 -8.48 -4.74
C ASN A 152 5.54 -8.46 -6.28
N GLU A 153 5.63 -9.61 -6.94
CA GLU A 153 5.55 -9.71 -8.41
C GLU A 153 4.21 -9.23 -8.99
N GLN A 154 3.12 -9.36 -8.25
CA GLN A 154 1.80 -8.91 -8.70
C GLN A 154 1.48 -7.46 -8.28
N GLU A 155 1.99 -6.97 -7.16
CA GLU A 155 1.63 -5.66 -6.62
C GLU A 155 2.60 -4.55 -7.04
N VAL A 156 3.89 -4.86 -7.19
CA VAL A 156 4.92 -3.88 -7.55
C VAL A 156 5.09 -3.83 -9.06
N SER A 157 4.90 -2.64 -9.64
CA SER A 157 5.17 -2.39 -11.06
C SER A 157 6.47 -1.61 -11.25
N PRO A 158 7.34 -1.97 -12.22
CA PRO A 158 8.54 -1.20 -12.55
C PRO A 158 8.21 0.21 -13.09
N GLU A 159 6.95 0.49 -13.41
CA GLU A 159 6.50 1.81 -13.85
C GLU A 159 6.30 2.81 -12.70
N MET A 160 6.19 2.32 -11.46
CA MET A 160 6.05 3.14 -10.25
C MET A 160 7.38 3.84 -9.92
N ASP A 161 7.37 5.17 -9.84
CA ASP A 161 8.55 5.97 -9.48
C ASP A 161 8.67 6.21 -7.97
N ALA A 162 7.59 5.97 -7.22
CA ALA A 162 7.55 5.92 -5.76
C ALA A 162 6.36 5.04 -5.33
N ILE A 163 6.41 4.48 -4.12
CA ILE A 163 5.35 3.60 -3.62
C ILE A 163 4.91 4.03 -2.21
N LEU A 164 3.61 4.22 -2.03
CA LEU A 164 2.95 4.18 -0.73
C LEU A 164 2.39 2.78 -0.50
N SER A 165 2.87 2.12 0.54
CA SER A 165 2.47 0.76 0.90
C SER A 165 1.60 0.80 2.14
N ILE A 166 0.29 0.73 1.97
CA ILE A 166 -0.70 0.82 3.04
C ILE A 166 -0.89 -0.56 3.67
N ASP A 167 -0.79 -0.69 4.99
CA ASP A 167 -0.98 -1.95 5.70
C ASP A 167 -1.73 -1.73 7.03
N THR A 168 -2.46 -2.74 7.47
CA THR A 168 -3.07 -2.78 8.79
C THR A 168 -2.04 -3.10 9.87
N THR A 169 -1.33 -2.10 10.34
CA THR A 169 -0.26 -2.24 11.34
C THR A 169 -0.79 -2.14 12.79
N LYS A 170 -1.89 -2.82 13.09
CA LYS A 170 -2.54 -2.80 14.42
C LYS A 170 -2.07 -3.92 15.34
N GLY A 171 -1.39 -4.94 14.81
CA GLY A 171 -1.03 -6.14 15.56
C GLY A 171 0.20 -6.03 16.46
N ASN A 172 0.71 -4.83 16.76
CA ASN A 172 2.00 -4.63 17.43
C ASN A 172 1.92 -3.61 18.58
N ARG A 173 3.05 -3.44 19.29
CA ARG A 173 3.24 -2.47 20.38
C ARG A 173 4.18 -1.31 20.04
N VAL A 174 4.67 -1.26 18.79
CA VAL A 174 5.63 -0.26 18.33
C VAL A 174 4.91 1.05 18.00
N ILE A 175 3.69 0.96 17.44
CA ILE A 175 2.89 2.11 17.03
C ILE A 175 1.45 1.91 17.52
N ASN A 176 0.98 2.76 18.44
CA ASN A 176 -0.35 2.58 19.04
C ASN A 176 -1.08 3.91 19.27
N TYR A 177 -1.75 4.40 18.23
CA TYR A 177 -2.67 5.53 18.30
C TYR A 177 -3.81 5.32 17.29
N ARG A 178 -4.69 6.30 17.08
CA ARG A 178 -5.78 6.23 16.07
C ARG A 178 -5.42 7.01 14.81
N GLY A 179 -5.83 6.50 13.66
CA GLY A 179 -5.46 7.05 12.35
C GLY A 179 -4.29 6.27 11.76
N PHE A 180 -3.37 6.96 11.09
CA PHE A 180 -2.25 6.32 10.39
C PHE A 180 -0.89 6.94 10.72
N ALA A 181 0.18 6.18 10.44
CA ALA A 181 1.59 6.55 10.57
C ALA A 181 2.32 6.37 9.24
N ILE A 182 3.40 7.11 9.01
CA ILE A 182 4.31 6.84 7.89
C ILE A 182 5.67 6.31 8.36
N SER A 183 6.31 5.45 7.59
CA SER A 183 7.70 5.07 7.84
C SER A 183 8.64 6.16 7.30
N PRO A 184 9.91 6.18 7.71
CA PRO A 184 10.95 6.77 6.89
C PRO A 184 10.98 6.13 5.49
N THR A 185 11.50 6.84 4.50
CA THR A 185 11.61 6.33 3.13
C THR A 185 12.66 5.23 3.06
N VAL A 186 12.28 4.08 2.51
CA VAL A 186 13.19 2.97 2.25
C VAL A 186 13.54 2.95 0.77
N LYS A 187 14.83 2.96 0.45
CA LYS A 187 15.32 2.89 -0.93
C LYS A 187 16.60 2.06 -1.01
N ASP A 188 16.57 1.02 -1.84
CA ASP A 188 17.71 0.17 -2.17
C ASP A 188 18.53 -0.33 -0.95
N GLY A 189 17.81 -0.77 0.09
CA GLY A 189 18.41 -1.29 1.33
C GLY A 189 18.80 -0.22 2.34
N TYR A 190 18.56 1.06 2.06
CA TYR A 190 18.74 2.16 3.02
C TYR A 190 17.41 2.59 3.64
N ILE A 191 17.46 2.91 4.94
CA ILE A 191 16.45 3.70 5.63
C ILE A 191 16.91 5.16 5.57
N LEU A 192 16.22 5.98 4.80
CA LEU A 192 16.57 7.38 4.56
C LEU A 192 15.87 8.31 5.55
N ARG A 193 16.30 9.57 5.58
CA ARG A 193 15.60 10.64 6.29
C ARG A 193 14.14 10.71 5.83
N VAL A 194 13.25 10.99 6.77
CA VAL A 194 11.83 11.19 6.48
C VAL A 194 11.66 12.40 5.57
N SER A 195 10.82 12.27 4.54
CA SER A 195 10.48 13.37 3.63
C SER A 195 9.64 14.43 4.33
N GLU A 196 10.12 15.68 4.33
CA GLU A 196 9.35 16.82 4.84
C GLU A 196 8.07 17.05 4.03
N ASP A 197 8.09 16.85 2.70
CA ASP A 197 6.89 16.99 1.86
C ASP A 197 5.78 16.01 2.27
N LEU A 198 6.14 14.78 2.66
CA LEU A 198 5.18 13.81 3.17
C LEU A 198 4.64 14.21 4.56
N LEU A 199 5.48 14.83 5.40
CA LEU A 199 5.04 15.35 6.69
C LEU A 199 4.05 16.52 6.50
N ASP A 200 4.36 17.47 5.63
CA ASP A 200 3.49 18.61 5.30
C ASP A 200 2.11 18.13 4.79
N ILE A 201 2.09 17.15 3.87
CA ILE A 201 0.83 16.59 3.35
C ILE A 201 0.06 15.87 4.46
N MET A 202 0.74 15.15 5.35
CA MET A 202 0.10 14.53 6.51
C MET A 202 -0.52 15.58 7.44
N GLU A 203 0.21 16.64 7.76
CA GLU A 203 -0.27 17.74 8.60
C GLU A 203 -1.49 18.44 7.98
N TRP A 204 -1.41 18.82 6.70
CA TRP A 204 -2.50 19.55 6.05
C TRP A 204 -3.75 18.70 5.84
N SER A 205 -3.55 17.43 5.52
CA SER A 205 -4.68 16.54 5.33
C SER A 205 -5.32 16.22 6.69
N THR A 206 -4.57 15.87 7.72
CA THR A 206 -5.14 15.43 9.00
C THR A 206 -5.55 16.60 9.91
N GLY A 207 -4.91 17.77 9.77
CA GLY A 207 -5.02 18.86 10.73
C GLY A 207 -4.37 18.54 12.08
N ASP A 208 -3.45 17.57 12.12
CA ASP A 208 -2.77 17.07 13.33
C ASP A 208 -1.26 16.95 13.08
N VAL A 209 -0.49 16.74 14.14
CA VAL A 209 0.96 16.53 14.06
C VAL A 209 1.28 15.27 13.23
N PRO A 210 2.38 15.28 12.46
CA PRO A 210 2.74 14.14 11.64
C PRO A 210 3.30 13.04 12.53
N LYS A 211 3.03 11.79 12.15
CA LYS A 211 3.36 10.63 12.98
C LYS A 211 4.18 9.67 12.14
N VAL A 212 5.44 9.55 12.55
CA VAL A 212 6.43 8.66 11.92
C VAL A 212 6.71 7.51 12.86
N PHE A 213 6.73 6.29 12.34
CA PHE A 213 7.08 5.12 13.14
C PHE A 213 8.50 4.63 12.93
N PRO A 214 9.15 4.10 13.99
CA PRO A 214 10.48 3.52 13.84
C PRO A 214 10.38 2.22 13.05
N ILE A 215 11.38 2.01 12.19
CA ILE A 215 11.60 0.75 11.46
C ILE A 215 13.02 0.28 11.71
N THR A 216 13.23 -1.01 11.59
CA THR A 216 14.51 -1.67 11.79
C THR A 216 15.10 -2.15 10.46
N MET A 217 16.38 -2.52 10.47
CA MET A 217 17.00 -3.13 9.30
C MET A 217 16.33 -4.45 8.91
N GLN A 218 15.76 -5.17 9.89
CA GLN A 218 15.01 -6.40 9.65
C GLN A 218 13.77 -6.11 8.80
N ASP A 219 13.03 -5.04 9.11
CA ASP A 219 11.75 -4.70 8.45
C ASP A 219 11.89 -4.47 6.93
N ILE A 220 13.09 -4.09 6.46
CA ILE A 220 13.38 -3.81 5.05
C ILE A 220 13.98 -5.00 4.29
N THR A 221 14.02 -6.18 4.90
CA THR A 221 14.53 -7.43 4.29
C THR A 221 13.37 -8.36 3.88
N PRO A 222 13.57 -9.29 2.93
CA PRO A 222 12.50 -10.20 2.51
C PRO A 222 12.03 -11.13 3.63
N TYR A 223 10.72 -11.28 3.78
CA TYR A 223 10.08 -12.18 4.76
C TYR A 223 10.60 -13.62 4.76
N GLY A 224 11.05 -14.13 3.60
CA GLY A 224 11.54 -15.50 3.46
C GLY A 224 12.86 -15.79 4.20
N ASN A 225 13.48 -14.80 4.85
CA ASN A 225 14.75 -14.97 5.56
C ASN A 225 14.61 -15.46 7.02
N GLY A 226 13.39 -15.60 7.52
CA GLY A 226 13.12 -16.10 8.88
C GLY A 226 13.40 -15.10 10.00
N LEU A 227 13.62 -13.82 9.68
CA LEU A 227 13.71 -12.74 10.67
C LEU A 227 12.32 -12.30 11.13
N PHE A 228 12.29 -11.60 12.26
CA PHE A 228 11.08 -10.90 12.71
C PHE A 228 10.95 -9.57 11.97
N HIS A 229 9.74 -9.27 11.51
CA HIS A 229 9.35 -8.01 10.89
C HIS A 229 8.11 -7.48 11.60
N LEU A 230 7.96 -6.16 11.63
CA LEU A 230 6.77 -5.51 12.17
C LEU A 230 5.48 -6.02 11.51
N ASN A 231 5.47 -6.01 10.17
CA ASN A 231 4.48 -6.58 9.26
C ASN A 231 4.97 -6.43 7.80
N SER A 232 4.10 -6.76 6.83
CA SER A 232 4.42 -6.81 5.40
C SER A 232 4.58 -5.43 4.75
N ILE A 233 4.39 -4.35 5.49
CA ILE A 233 4.25 -3.00 4.97
C ILE A 233 5.45 -2.54 4.12
N LEU A 234 6.66 -2.99 4.43
CA LEU A 234 7.90 -2.63 3.71
C LEU A 234 8.42 -3.71 2.76
N GLN A 235 7.68 -4.82 2.59
CA GLN A 235 8.03 -5.82 1.57
C GLN A 235 8.09 -5.31 0.12
N PRO A 236 7.34 -4.27 -0.32
CA PRO A 236 7.58 -3.73 -1.66
C PRO A 236 9.00 -3.20 -1.88
N ALA A 237 9.66 -2.71 -0.82
CA ALA A 237 11.01 -2.15 -0.91
C ALA A 237 12.07 -3.18 -1.32
N THR A 238 11.81 -4.48 -1.11
CA THR A 238 12.72 -5.55 -1.54
C THR A 238 12.58 -5.88 -3.02
N ALA A 239 11.52 -5.42 -3.68
CA ALA A 239 11.16 -5.78 -5.05
C ALA A 239 11.24 -4.62 -6.06
N THR A 240 11.63 -3.42 -5.61
CA THR A 240 11.74 -2.22 -6.46
C THR A 240 13.02 -1.45 -6.21
N HIS A 241 13.39 -0.58 -7.13
CA HIS A 241 14.39 0.47 -6.93
C HIS A 241 13.74 1.84 -6.64
N ALA A 242 12.42 1.95 -6.73
CA ALA A 242 11.69 3.14 -6.32
C ALA A 242 11.75 3.32 -4.79
N PRO A 243 11.74 4.56 -4.26
CA PRO A 243 11.52 4.79 -2.84
C PRO A 243 10.15 4.26 -2.39
N VAL A 244 10.12 3.60 -1.24
CA VAL A 244 8.91 3.04 -0.63
C VAL A 244 8.70 3.65 0.75
N VAL A 245 7.47 4.08 1.03
CA VAL A 245 7.04 4.53 2.36
C VAL A 245 5.87 3.66 2.80
N GLY A 246 5.98 3.09 3.99
CA GLY A 246 4.86 2.39 4.62
C GLY A 246 3.85 3.38 5.18
N VAL A 247 2.57 3.17 4.90
CA VAL A 247 1.43 3.92 5.45
C VAL A 247 0.64 2.99 6.37
N ALA A 248 0.97 3.03 7.65
CA ALA A 248 0.46 2.09 8.64
C ALA A 248 -0.87 2.58 9.22
N ILE A 249 -1.96 1.85 9.01
CA ILE A 249 -3.24 2.11 9.69
C ILE A 249 -3.15 1.50 11.10
N THR A 250 -3.42 2.29 12.13
CA THR A 250 -3.04 1.97 13.52
C THR A 250 -4.24 1.85 14.46
N ALA A 251 -3.99 1.30 15.65
CA ALA A 251 -4.95 1.28 16.75
C ALA A 251 -4.25 1.49 18.09
N VAL A 252 -4.98 2.04 19.07
CA VAL A 252 -4.48 2.30 20.44
C VAL A 252 -4.15 1.03 21.23
N ARG A 253 -4.63 -0.14 20.77
CA ARG A 253 -4.36 -1.45 21.35
C ARG A 253 -4.07 -2.44 20.23
N PRO A 254 -3.28 -3.50 20.51
CA PRO A 254 -3.10 -4.59 19.57
C PRO A 254 -4.43 -5.18 19.11
N VAL A 255 -4.64 -5.26 17.81
CA VAL A 255 -5.82 -5.88 17.18
C VAL A 255 -5.35 -7.05 16.31
N PRO A 256 -5.88 -8.27 16.50
CA PRO A 256 -5.58 -9.40 15.62
C PRO A 256 -5.98 -9.11 14.17
N GLY A 257 -5.16 -9.53 13.21
CA GLY A 257 -5.47 -9.34 11.78
C GLY A 257 -6.80 -9.98 11.39
N CYS A 258 -7.12 -11.14 12.00
CA CYS A 258 -8.36 -11.88 11.77
C CYS A 258 -9.58 -11.36 12.57
N ALA A 259 -9.44 -10.28 13.34
CA ALA A 259 -10.54 -9.74 14.14
C ALA A 259 -11.57 -9.05 13.22
N THR A 260 -12.83 -9.47 13.31
CA THR A 260 -13.94 -8.85 12.59
C THR A 260 -14.53 -7.70 13.41
N GLY A 261 -15.08 -6.67 12.74
CA GLY A 261 -15.62 -5.48 13.42
C GLY A 261 -14.58 -4.61 14.13
N ALA A 262 -13.29 -4.77 13.79
CA ALA A 262 -12.18 -4.03 14.41
C ALA A 262 -11.56 -2.97 13.48
N SER A 263 -12.17 -2.75 12.33
CA SER A 263 -11.88 -1.63 11.43
C SER A 263 -12.46 -0.33 11.98
N ARG A 264 -11.80 0.78 11.69
CA ARG A 264 -12.31 2.13 11.95
C ARG A 264 -12.22 2.89 10.64
N GLU A 265 -13.36 3.12 10.01
CA GLU A 265 -13.47 3.68 8.67
C GLU A 265 -12.87 5.08 8.60
N TRP A 266 -12.91 5.83 9.70
CA TRP A 266 -12.24 7.13 9.81
C TRP A 266 -10.71 7.02 9.72
N ASP A 267 -10.13 6.00 10.36
CA ASP A 267 -8.68 5.78 10.35
C ASP A 267 -8.21 5.34 8.94
N ILE A 268 -9.05 4.55 8.24
CA ILE A 268 -8.87 4.19 6.83
C ILE A 268 -9.02 5.41 5.91
N GLU A 269 -9.99 6.28 6.18
CA GLU A 269 -10.23 7.52 5.43
C GLU A 269 -9.05 8.47 5.47
N GLU A 270 -8.47 8.67 6.65
CA GLU A 270 -7.30 9.52 6.85
C GLU A 270 -6.11 9.00 6.02
N ALA A 271 -5.83 7.70 6.07
CA ALA A 271 -4.77 7.09 5.28
C ALA A 271 -5.02 7.20 3.77
N ALA A 272 -6.23 6.86 3.30
CA ALA A 272 -6.59 6.92 1.90
C ALA A 272 -6.53 8.36 1.36
N ARG A 273 -7.02 9.34 2.14
CA ARG A 273 -6.96 10.75 1.78
C ARG A 273 -5.53 11.26 1.71
N PHE A 274 -4.68 10.88 2.66
CA PHE A 274 -3.25 11.16 2.59
C PHE A 274 -2.63 10.62 1.29
N CYS A 275 -2.85 9.35 0.95
CA CYS A 275 -2.32 8.78 -0.29
C CYS A 275 -2.84 9.50 -1.55
N LEU A 276 -4.10 9.92 -1.55
CA LEU A 276 -4.69 10.71 -2.64
C LEU A 276 -4.00 12.08 -2.80
N GLU A 277 -3.75 12.79 -1.71
CA GLU A 277 -3.08 14.10 -1.77
C GLU A 277 -1.61 13.95 -2.19
N VAL A 278 -0.91 12.92 -1.72
CA VAL A 278 0.44 12.58 -2.20
C VAL A 278 0.42 12.28 -3.71
N ALA A 279 -0.58 11.56 -4.23
CA ALA A 279 -0.69 11.27 -5.66
C ALA A 279 -0.77 12.56 -6.51
N LYS A 280 -1.52 13.56 -6.03
CA LYS A 280 -1.61 14.87 -6.70
C LYS A 280 -0.26 15.59 -6.66
N ALA A 281 0.31 15.76 -5.48
CA ALA A 281 1.56 16.51 -5.28
C ALA A 281 2.75 15.85 -5.99
N PHE A 282 2.86 14.53 -5.93
CA PHE A 282 3.92 13.76 -6.59
C PHE A 282 3.84 13.89 -8.12
N GLY A 283 2.65 13.71 -8.71
CA GLY A 283 2.45 13.89 -10.15
C GLY A 283 2.73 15.32 -10.63
N GLU A 284 2.61 16.32 -9.75
CA GLU A 284 2.97 17.72 -9.99
C GLU A 284 4.47 18.03 -9.81
N GLY A 285 5.26 17.09 -9.28
CA GLY A 285 6.66 17.31 -8.93
C GLY A 285 6.85 18.16 -7.67
N LYS A 286 5.85 18.21 -6.79
CA LYS A 286 5.84 18.99 -5.53
C LYS A 286 5.97 18.13 -4.28
N CYS A 287 6.20 16.83 -4.43
CA CYS A 287 6.42 15.90 -3.33
C CYS A 287 7.61 15.02 -3.69
N SER A 288 8.66 15.06 -2.89
CA SER A 288 9.86 14.26 -3.02
C SER A 288 9.88 13.20 -1.93
N PHE A 289 10.06 11.93 -2.29
CA PHE A 289 10.14 10.87 -1.27
C PHE A 289 11.51 10.83 -0.58
N TYR A 290 12.55 11.36 -1.22
CA TYR A 290 13.92 11.41 -0.71
C TYR A 290 14.71 12.49 -1.48
N ASP A 291 15.88 12.87 -0.97
CA ASP A 291 16.84 13.73 -1.66
C ASP A 291 17.77 12.88 -2.56
N PRO A 292 17.72 13.04 -3.91
CA PRO A 292 18.58 12.29 -4.81
C PRO A 292 20.08 12.59 -4.65
N GLU A 293 20.46 13.83 -4.36
CA GLU A 293 21.86 14.22 -4.18
C GLU A 293 22.44 13.62 -2.90
N GLU A 294 21.67 13.69 -1.80
CA GLU A 294 22.05 13.06 -0.54
C GLU A 294 22.14 11.54 -0.69
N PHE A 295 21.22 10.90 -1.42
CA PHE A 295 21.28 9.46 -1.66
C PHE A 295 22.53 9.06 -2.47
N GLN A 296 22.88 9.81 -3.52
CA GLN A 296 24.13 9.57 -4.25
C GLN A 296 25.35 9.75 -3.35
N ARG A 297 25.31 10.74 -2.44
CA ARG A 297 26.37 10.93 -1.45
C ARG A 297 26.48 9.73 -0.51
N ILE A 298 25.37 9.21 0.00
CA ILE A 298 25.32 7.99 0.84
C ILE A 298 25.95 6.81 0.10
N LEU A 299 25.56 6.57 -1.17
CA LEU A 299 26.14 5.51 -1.99
C LEU A 299 27.66 5.67 -2.17
N SER A 300 28.13 6.91 -2.39
CA SER A 300 29.57 7.18 -2.55
C SER A 300 30.37 6.93 -1.26
N LEU A 301 29.75 7.11 -0.09
CA LEU A 301 30.40 6.99 1.21
C LEU A 301 30.35 5.56 1.76
N TYR A 302 29.23 4.88 1.57
CA TYR A 302 28.92 3.61 2.26
C TYR A 302 28.65 2.44 1.29
N GLY A 303 28.58 2.68 -0.01
CA GLY A 303 28.36 1.66 -1.03
C GLY A 303 26.90 1.24 -1.18
N SER A 304 26.67 0.13 -1.89
CA SER A 304 25.32 -0.43 -2.06
C SER A 304 24.92 -1.29 -0.86
N MET A 305 23.65 -1.15 -0.44
CA MET A 305 23.01 -1.99 0.59
C MET A 305 22.00 -2.97 -0.01
N GLU A 306 22.00 -3.16 -1.33
CA GLU A 306 21.02 -4.02 -2.02
C GLU A 306 21.06 -5.49 -1.58
N ILE A 307 22.15 -5.93 -0.95
CA ILE A 307 22.22 -7.27 -0.32
C ILE A 307 21.06 -7.49 0.67
N LEU A 308 20.58 -6.44 1.34
CA LEU A 308 19.46 -6.51 2.27
C LEU A 308 18.11 -6.78 1.59
N LYS A 309 18.00 -6.55 0.28
CA LYS A 309 16.82 -6.89 -0.53
C LYS A 309 16.78 -8.38 -0.88
N THR A 310 17.80 -9.14 -0.51
CA THR A 310 17.92 -10.59 -0.78
C THR A 310 17.68 -11.40 0.49
N LEU A 311 17.63 -12.73 0.37
CA LEU A 311 17.58 -13.64 1.53
C LEU A 311 18.90 -13.68 2.33
N GLY A 312 19.88 -12.83 2.00
CA GLY A 312 21.21 -12.85 2.58
C GLY A 312 22.13 -13.85 1.87
N LYS A 313 23.37 -13.94 2.38
CA LYS A 313 24.32 -14.97 1.98
C LYS A 313 24.21 -16.08 3.02
N GLY A 314 23.69 -17.23 2.61
CA GLY A 314 23.85 -18.46 3.39
C GLY A 314 25.32 -18.84 3.47
#